data_AF-A0A3A8IFZ4-F1
#
_entry.id   AF-A0A3A8IFZ4-F1
#
_cell.length_a   1.000
_cell.length_b   1.000
_cell.length_c   1.000
_cell.angle_alpha   90.00
_cell.angle_beta   90.00
_cell.angle_gamma   90.00
#
_symmetry.space_group_name_H-M   'P 1'
#
loop_
_entity.id
_entity.type
_entity.pdbx_description
1 polymer ?
#
loop_
_entity_poly.entity_id
_entity_poly.type
_entity_poly.pdbx_seq_one_letter_code
_entity_poly.pdbx_strand_id
1 'polypeptide(L)'
;MTKSAKTPAAVVLGEVDLPEGQLLILDPGLGRFWRHDAEPASPRKKDPVAHDLRITGPDAEAAGRAYDREFDPRFLFDRTDPEQAVEHFGQFARKEGFDARAEVLSSRVAHTERARLAVEHGKGLGVVKYNGLWAVAAEGLPRDRGLQVIGVLMPAGEFKGRWRSIDVVVDGEAEAVRSEQVAGVMVEHGQLLFSGLGPLGRFRMWESLDGLADYVFFGKDAPALAKELGASDLGRGTFGWKDLPVEQVGEKATPLQARIEKDGLAVGVDYRPRCNLERLNAQLRESEEDAGTLVLDGARAVGCGNRWGDGIFPVSRHFDAEGRTVRIRVELGTEDRQRLMRRFQLRQRAAIVTRAILDDGEPIRFAERMKPHSAQDSGWAFSAGVEDDAYMDEASNLVVVSLRSLLARCKELDAILDAPVGSVFRREGEGFVPE
;
A
#
# COMPACT_ATOMS: atom_id res chain seq x y z
N MET A 1 40.54 -1.14 -8.18
CA MET A 1 39.54 -1.43 -9.24
C MET A 1 38.30 -1.99 -8.57
N THR A 2 37.38 -1.12 -8.19
CA THR A 2 36.08 -1.49 -7.62
C THR A 2 35.30 -2.22 -8.71
N LYS A 3 34.98 -3.51 -8.48
CA LYS A 3 34.12 -4.26 -9.38
C LYS A 3 32.80 -3.49 -9.53
N SER A 4 32.50 -3.07 -10.75
CA SER A 4 31.20 -2.55 -11.13
C SER A 4 30.14 -3.49 -10.56
N ALA A 5 29.28 -2.98 -9.68
CA ALA A 5 28.18 -3.75 -9.14
C ALA A 5 27.33 -4.19 -10.33
N LYS A 6 27.25 -5.49 -10.58
CA LYS A 6 26.38 -6.05 -11.64
C LYS A 6 25.00 -5.43 -11.47
N THR A 7 24.49 -4.79 -12.53
CA THR A 7 23.11 -4.29 -12.60
C THR A 7 22.19 -5.40 -12.10
N PRO A 8 21.29 -5.12 -11.13
CA PRO A 8 20.38 -6.13 -10.64
C PRO A 8 19.60 -6.74 -11.80
N ALA A 9 19.41 -8.06 -11.78
CA ALA A 9 18.68 -8.76 -12.84
C ALA A 9 17.25 -8.21 -12.93
N ALA A 10 16.86 -7.78 -14.13
CA ALA A 10 15.47 -7.45 -14.45
C ALA A 10 14.71 -8.74 -14.78
N VAL A 11 13.48 -8.83 -14.30
CA VAL A 11 12.57 -9.96 -14.51
C VAL A 11 11.36 -9.46 -15.28
N VAL A 12 10.97 -10.12 -16.36
CA VAL A 12 9.76 -9.77 -17.11
C VAL A 12 8.54 -10.29 -16.36
N LEU A 13 7.63 -9.38 -16.00
CA LEU A 13 6.38 -9.69 -15.28
C LEU A 13 5.18 -9.83 -16.23
N GLY A 14 5.27 -9.20 -17.41
CA GLY A 14 4.25 -9.27 -18.45
C GLY A 14 4.38 -8.14 -19.47
N GLU A 15 3.32 -7.95 -20.26
CA GLU A 15 3.22 -6.87 -21.25
C GLU A 15 1.83 -6.24 -21.14
N VAL A 16 1.78 -4.90 -21.09
CA VAL A 16 0.54 -4.11 -20.95
C VAL A 16 0.24 -3.40 -22.26
N ASP A 17 -1.02 -3.43 -22.70
CA ASP A 17 -1.49 -2.72 -23.88
C ASP A 17 -2.22 -1.43 -23.46
N LEU A 18 -1.93 -0.33 -24.16
CA LEU A 18 -2.46 1.00 -23.85
C LEU A 18 -3.14 1.63 -25.08
N PRO A 19 -4.37 1.21 -25.44
CA PRO A 19 -5.04 1.68 -26.66
C PRO A 19 -5.17 3.21 -26.75
N GLU A 20 -5.40 3.88 -25.61
CA GLU A 20 -5.50 5.34 -25.52
C GLU A 20 -4.15 6.04 -25.26
N GLY A 21 -3.06 5.28 -25.07
CA GLY A 21 -1.76 5.79 -24.65
C GLY A 21 -1.76 6.32 -23.22
N GLN A 22 -2.72 5.86 -22.41
CA GLN A 22 -2.92 6.23 -21.01
C GLN A 22 -2.82 4.98 -20.14
N LEU A 23 -1.86 4.99 -19.22
CA LEU A 23 -1.65 3.96 -18.20
C LEU A 23 -2.33 4.39 -16.90
N LEU A 24 -2.99 3.45 -16.22
CA LEU A 24 -3.38 3.58 -14.82
C LEU A 24 -2.71 2.48 -13.98
N ILE A 25 -2.22 2.88 -12.81
CA ILE A 25 -1.62 2.02 -11.80
C ILE A 25 -2.48 2.12 -10.52
N LEU A 26 -3.01 0.99 -10.06
CA LEU A 26 -3.76 0.89 -8.80
C LEU A 26 -3.53 -0.46 -8.12
N ASP A 27 -3.99 -0.58 -6.88
CA ASP A 27 -4.12 -1.88 -6.22
C ASP A 27 -5.41 -2.59 -6.70
N PRO A 28 -5.31 -3.77 -7.34
CA PRO A 28 -6.48 -4.48 -7.87
C PRO A 28 -7.49 -4.92 -6.79
N GLY A 29 -7.06 -5.12 -5.53
CA GLY A 29 -7.93 -5.37 -4.38
C GLY A 29 -8.72 -4.13 -3.91
N LEU A 30 -8.34 -2.94 -4.39
CA LEU A 30 -9.11 -1.70 -4.24
C LEU A 30 -9.97 -1.39 -5.49
N GLY A 31 -9.94 -2.23 -6.52
CA GLY A 31 -10.63 -2.00 -7.80
C GLY A 31 -12.15 -1.82 -7.70
N ARG A 32 -12.81 -2.33 -6.65
CA ARG A 32 -14.27 -2.15 -6.41
C ARG A 32 -14.66 -0.70 -6.13
N PHE A 33 -13.70 0.13 -5.70
CA PHE A 33 -13.91 1.55 -5.51
C PHE A 33 -13.73 2.33 -6.81
N TRP A 34 -13.11 1.73 -7.84
CA TRP A 34 -12.98 2.32 -9.15
C TRP A 34 -14.26 2.11 -9.98
N ARG A 35 -14.98 3.21 -10.22
CA ARG A 35 -16.26 3.23 -10.95
C ARG A 35 -16.14 3.62 -12.43
N HIS A 36 -14.92 3.83 -12.92
CA HIS A 36 -14.67 4.28 -14.30
C HIS A 36 -15.47 5.56 -14.62
N ASP A 37 -16.36 5.52 -15.62
CA ASP A 37 -17.22 6.65 -16.04
C ASP A 37 -18.50 6.80 -15.21
N ALA A 38 -18.87 5.80 -14.39
CA ALA A 38 -20.02 5.92 -13.52
C ALA A 38 -19.72 6.88 -12.38
N GLU A 39 -20.78 7.53 -11.86
CA GLU A 39 -20.64 8.43 -10.71
C GLU A 39 -19.95 7.70 -9.55
N PRO A 40 -18.84 8.26 -9.01
CA PRO A 40 -18.14 7.65 -7.90
C PRO A 40 -19.06 7.37 -6.72
N ALA A 41 -18.94 6.17 -6.17
CA ALA A 41 -19.68 5.74 -4.98
C ALA A 41 -18.85 4.70 -4.23
N SER A 42 -18.96 4.68 -2.90
CA SER A 42 -18.38 3.60 -2.12
C SER A 42 -19.24 2.34 -2.24
N PRO A 43 -18.64 1.15 -2.46
CA PRO A 43 -19.36 -0.12 -2.36
C PRO A 43 -19.76 -0.46 -0.91
N ARG A 44 -19.26 0.28 0.09
CA ARG A 44 -19.59 0.06 1.51
C ARG A 44 -20.85 0.86 1.86
N LYS A 45 -21.93 0.15 2.20
CA LYS A 45 -23.23 0.76 2.55
C LYS A 45 -23.21 1.75 3.72
N LYS A 46 -22.21 1.65 4.61
CA LYS A 46 -22.08 2.51 5.79
C LYS A 46 -21.22 3.75 5.56
N ASP A 47 -20.52 3.83 4.43
CA ASP A 47 -19.69 5.00 4.15
C ASP A 47 -20.62 6.20 3.92
N PRO A 48 -20.28 7.38 4.46
CA PRO A 48 -21.06 8.59 4.24
C PRO A 48 -21.08 8.95 2.75
N VAL A 49 -22.13 9.67 2.35
CA VAL A 49 -22.17 10.31 1.03
C VAL A 49 -21.00 11.28 0.93
N ALA A 50 -20.35 11.31 -0.23
CA ALA A 50 -19.23 12.19 -0.51
C ALA A 50 -19.58 13.13 -1.66
N HIS A 51 -18.92 14.28 -1.69
CA HIS A 51 -19.13 15.35 -2.64
C HIS A 51 -17.79 15.82 -3.20
N ASP A 52 -17.81 16.31 -4.43
CA ASP A 52 -16.66 16.97 -5.02
C ASP A 52 -16.91 18.48 -5.06
N LEU A 53 -15.87 19.26 -4.82
CA LEU A 53 -15.91 20.71 -4.92
C LEU A 53 -14.94 21.14 -6.02
N ARG A 54 -15.30 22.22 -6.72
CA ARG A 54 -14.41 22.93 -7.63
C ARG A 54 -13.99 24.25 -7.01
N ILE A 55 -12.71 24.56 -7.06
CA ILE A 55 -12.19 25.86 -6.68
C ILE A 55 -12.32 26.79 -7.90
N THR A 56 -12.96 27.92 -7.71
CA THR A 56 -13.26 28.94 -8.73
C THR A 56 -12.77 30.31 -8.28
N GLY A 57 -12.64 31.24 -9.23
CA GLY A 57 -12.12 32.59 -9.01
C GLY A 57 -10.81 32.84 -9.78
N PRO A 58 -10.36 34.10 -9.88
CA PRO A 58 -9.12 34.46 -10.56
C PRO A 58 -7.88 33.74 -10.02
N ASP A 59 -7.83 33.52 -8.70
CA ASP A 59 -6.68 32.89 -8.03
C ASP A 59 -6.88 31.39 -7.76
N ALA A 60 -7.91 30.76 -8.35
CA ALA A 60 -8.32 29.39 -8.01
C ALA A 60 -7.16 28.38 -8.00
N GLU A 61 -6.33 28.40 -9.04
CA GLU A 61 -5.21 27.47 -9.18
C GLU A 61 -4.09 27.77 -8.18
N ALA A 62 -3.74 29.05 -7.97
CA ALA A 62 -2.71 29.45 -7.01
C ALA A 62 -3.14 29.12 -5.56
N ALA A 63 -4.39 29.44 -5.22
CA ALA A 63 -4.98 29.14 -3.92
C ALA A 63 -5.03 27.63 -3.65
N GLY A 64 -5.46 26.85 -4.64
CA GLY A 64 -5.49 25.40 -4.54
C GLY A 64 -4.12 24.76 -4.31
N ARG A 65 -3.08 25.25 -5.01
CA ARG A 65 -1.69 24.79 -4.80
C ARG A 65 -1.19 25.13 -3.41
N ALA A 66 -1.47 26.34 -2.92
CA ALA A 66 -1.07 26.77 -1.58
C ALA A 66 -1.84 26.01 -0.48
N TYR A 67 -3.06 25.58 -0.76
CA TYR A 67 -3.88 24.80 0.16
C TYR A 67 -3.44 23.33 0.28
N ASP A 68 -2.81 22.79 -0.78
CA ASP A 68 -2.12 21.50 -0.82
C ASP A 68 -2.95 20.31 -0.33
N ARG A 69 -4.16 20.14 -0.90
CA ARG A 69 -5.09 19.04 -0.52
C ARG A 69 -5.40 18.03 -1.62
N GLU A 70 -5.18 18.38 -2.88
CA GLU A 70 -5.43 17.52 -4.03
C GLU A 70 -4.35 17.72 -5.10
N PHE A 71 -4.17 16.72 -5.95
CA PHE A 71 -3.17 16.78 -7.02
C PHE A 71 -3.53 17.80 -8.11
N ASP A 72 -4.78 17.81 -8.59
CA ASP A 72 -5.30 18.95 -9.35
C ASP A 72 -5.77 20.02 -8.33
N PRO A 73 -5.11 21.17 -8.24
CA PRO A 73 -5.39 22.20 -7.25
C PRO A 73 -6.76 22.86 -7.46
N ARG A 74 -7.44 22.63 -8.58
CA ARG A 74 -8.75 23.23 -8.86
C ARG A 74 -9.91 22.42 -8.26
N PHE A 75 -9.64 21.32 -7.56
CA PHE A 75 -10.67 20.44 -7.02
C PHE A 75 -10.41 20.07 -5.57
N LEU A 76 -11.48 19.69 -4.87
CA LEU A 76 -11.44 18.96 -3.60
C LEU A 76 -12.37 17.75 -3.74
N PHE A 77 -11.79 16.57 -3.91
CA PHE A 77 -12.58 15.35 -4.16
C PHE A 77 -12.97 14.65 -2.88
N ASP A 78 -14.07 13.90 -2.93
CA ASP A 78 -14.49 12.93 -1.92
C ASP A 78 -14.67 13.53 -0.51
N ARG A 79 -15.25 14.73 -0.42
CA ARG A 79 -15.55 15.41 0.86
C ARG A 79 -16.86 14.90 1.44
N THR A 80 -16.80 14.37 2.65
CA THR A 80 -17.99 13.86 3.38
C THR A 80 -18.78 14.96 4.08
N ASP A 81 -18.14 16.10 4.30
CA ASP A 81 -18.76 17.33 4.82
C ASP A 81 -18.40 18.49 3.86
N PRO A 82 -19.22 18.72 2.81
CA PRO A 82 -18.94 19.73 1.81
C PRO A 82 -19.05 21.15 2.38
N GLU A 83 -19.93 21.40 3.35
CA GLU A 83 -20.12 22.71 3.97
C GLU A 83 -18.88 23.12 4.77
N GLN A 84 -18.37 22.21 5.61
CA GLN A 84 -17.11 22.42 6.32
C GLN A 84 -15.94 22.59 5.34
N ALA A 85 -15.90 21.83 4.26
CA ALA A 85 -14.84 21.96 3.26
C ALA A 85 -14.86 23.33 2.56
N VAL A 86 -16.04 23.84 2.20
CA VAL A 86 -16.22 25.21 1.65
C VAL A 86 -15.77 26.25 2.66
N GLU A 87 -16.23 26.16 3.91
CA GLU A 87 -15.89 27.13 4.96
C GLU A 87 -14.39 27.17 5.21
N HIS A 88 -13.76 26.00 5.40
CA HIS A 88 -12.34 25.91 5.71
C HIS A 88 -11.47 26.45 4.55
N PHE A 89 -11.80 26.11 3.30
CA PHE A 89 -11.11 26.69 2.14
C PHE A 89 -11.34 28.21 2.04
N GLY A 90 -12.55 28.70 2.29
CA GLY A 90 -12.86 30.14 2.25
C GLY A 90 -12.18 30.94 3.37
N GLN A 91 -11.99 30.35 4.56
CA GLN A 91 -11.17 30.95 5.63
C GLN A 91 -9.69 31.00 5.23
N PHE A 92 -9.17 29.90 4.67
CA PHE A 92 -7.80 29.84 4.14
C PHE A 92 -7.57 30.91 3.05
N ALA A 93 -8.41 30.95 2.02
CA ALA A 93 -8.28 31.89 0.90
C ALA A 93 -8.27 33.35 1.38
N ARG A 94 -9.17 33.72 2.30
CA ARG A 94 -9.19 35.08 2.88
C ARG A 94 -7.95 35.39 3.70
N LYS A 95 -7.45 34.43 4.48
CA LYS A 95 -6.26 34.61 5.31
C LYS A 95 -5.01 34.82 4.45
N GLU A 96 -4.87 34.04 3.37
CA GLU A 96 -3.72 34.09 2.47
C GLU A 96 -3.89 35.15 1.35
N GLY A 97 -5.04 35.82 1.27
CA GLY A 97 -5.30 36.93 0.34
C GLY A 97 -5.64 36.52 -1.09
N PHE A 98 -6.17 35.31 -1.30
CA PHE A 98 -6.59 34.82 -2.61
C PHE A 98 -8.04 35.20 -2.95
N ASP A 99 -8.30 35.63 -4.20
CA ASP A 99 -9.63 35.69 -4.79
C ASP A 99 -10.02 34.31 -5.36
N ALA A 100 -10.38 33.42 -4.45
CA ALA A 100 -10.82 32.07 -4.77
C ALA A 100 -11.90 31.59 -3.78
N ARG A 101 -12.79 30.71 -4.25
CA ARG A 101 -13.80 30.03 -3.42
C ARG A 101 -13.98 28.59 -3.87
N ALA A 102 -14.46 27.74 -2.97
CA ALA A 102 -14.84 26.38 -3.32
C ALA A 102 -16.36 26.30 -3.53
N GLU A 103 -16.79 25.63 -4.60
CA GLU A 103 -18.19 25.42 -4.97
C GLU A 103 -18.48 23.92 -5.03
N VAL A 104 -19.52 23.47 -4.33
CA VAL A 104 -19.96 22.06 -4.36
C VAL A 104 -20.53 21.74 -5.74
N LEU A 105 -20.05 20.66 -6.35
CA LEU A 105 -20.56 20.18 -7.63
C LEU A 105 -21.88 19.42 -7.46
N SER A 106 -22.75 19.51 -8.46
CA SER A 106 -24.05 18.82 -8.48
C SER A 106 -23.95 17.31 -8.66
N SER A 107 -22.81 16.83 -9.17
CA SER A 107 -22.46 15.42 -9.33
C SER A 107 -20.97 15.23 -9.11
N ARG A 108 -20.56 14.04 -8.71
CA ARG A 108 -19.13 13.72 -8.52
C ARG A 108 -18.44 13.50 -9.86
N VAL A 109 -17.20 13.95 -9.97
CA VAL A 109 -16.37 13.80 -11.17
C VAL A 109 -15.99 12.34 -11.34
N ALA A 110 -16.34 11.73 -12.47
CA ALA A 110 -16.00 10.35 -12.79
C ALA A 110 -14.48 10.08 -12.72
N HIS A 111 -14.08 8.86 -12.35
CA HIS A 111 -12.66 8.55 -12.11
C HIS A 111 -11.80 8.63 -13.38
N THR A 112 -12.38 8.33 -14.55
CA THR A 112 -11.72 8.52 -15.85
C THR A 112 -11.41 10.00 -16.10
N GLU A 113 -12.34 10.89 -15.77
CA GLU A 113 -12.14 12.32 -15.89
C GLU A 113 -11.13 12.85 -14.87
N ARG A 114 -11.17 12.36 -13.62
CA ARG A 114 -10.13 12.66 -12.63
C ARG A 114 -8.74 12.23 -13.12
N ALA A 115 -8.63 11.09 -13.81
CA ALA A 115 -7.37 10.64 -14.38
C ALA A 115 -6.87 11.58 -15.49
N ARG A 116 -7.77 12.03 -16.39
CA ARG A 116 -7.44 13.01 -17.44
C ARG A 116 -6.99 14.35 -16.86
N LEU A 117 -7.72 14.88 -15.89
CA LEU A 117 -7.37 16.11 -15.18
C LEU A 117 -6.00 15.99 -14.49
N ALA A 118 -5.73 14.85 -13.84
CA ALA A 118 -4.47 14.62 -13.15
C ALA A 118 -3.29 14.58 -14.13
N VAL A 119 -3.39 13.87 -15.27
CA VAL A 119 -2.30 13.85 -16.25
C VAL A 119 -2.15 15.20 -16.96
N GLU A 120 -3.24 15.89 -17.29
CA GLU A 120 -3.17 17.25 -17.85
C GLU A 120 -2.43 18.19 -16.89
N HIS A 121 -2.83 18.20 -15.62
CA HIS A 121 -2.21 19.06 -14.60
C HIS A 121 -0.74 18.70 -14.35
N GLY A 122 -0.45 17.42 -14.23
CA GLY A 122 0.89 16.88 -14.02
C GLY A 122 1.74 16.80 -15.28
N LYS A 123 1.27 17.36 -16.41
CA LYS A 123 1.93 17.35 -17.72
C LYS A 123 2.29 15.94 -18.20
N GLY A 124 1.51 14.96 -17.78
CA GLY A 124 1.46 13.59 -18.24
C GLY A 124 1.82 12.52 -17.21
N LEU A 125 1.95 12.89 -15.94
CA LEU A 125 1.98 11.99 -14.78
C LEU A 125 1.21 12.61 -13.62
N GLY A 126 0.23 11.91 -13.04
CA GLY A 126 -0.58 12.49 -11.96
C GLY A 126 -1.20 11.48 -11.00
N VAL A 127 -1.42 11.92 -9.75
CA VAL A 127 -2.15 11.15 -8.74
C VAL A 127 -3.64 11.31 -8.95
N VAL A 128 -4.35 10.19 -9.04
CA VAL A 128 -5.80 10.13 -9.27
C VAL A 128 -6.47 9.70 -7.97
N LYS A 129 -7.28 10.58 -7.40
CA LYS A 129 -8.05 10.24 -6.21
C LYS A 129 -9.36 9.54 -6.58
N TYR A 130 -9.65 8.41 -5.94
CA TYR A 130 -10.88 7.65 -6.14
C TYR A 130 -11.41 7.12 -4.81
N ASN A 131 -12.55 7.66 -4.35
CA ASN A 131 -13.14 7.30 -3.04
C ASN A 131 -12.17 7.38 -1.85
N GLY A 132 -11.35 8.44 -1.78
CA GLY A 132 -10.36 8.61 -0.72
C GLY A 132 -9.09 7.77 -0.87
N LEU A 133 -8.96 7.02 -1.96
CA LEU A 133 -7.80 6.19 -2.32
C LEU A 133 -7.00 6.87 -3.44
N TRP A 134 -5.76 6.42 -3.69
CA TRP A 134 -4.88 7.01 -4.71
C TRP A 134 -4.39 6.00 -5.73
N ALA A 135 -4.65 6.30 -6.99
CA ALA A 135 -4.07 5.64 -8.16
C ALA A 135 -3.08 6.61 -8.82
N VAL A 136 -2.31 6.14 -9.79
CA VAL A 136 -1.47 7.01 -10.62
C VAL A 136 -1.80 6.80 -12.08
N ALA A 137 -1.96 7.89 -12.81
CA ALA A 137 -2.13 7.90 -14.25
C ALA A 137 -0.89 8.47 -14.94
N ALA A 138 -0.55 7.92 -16.10
CA ALA A 138 0.47 8.46 -17.00
C ALA A 138 -0.05 8.46 -18.43
N GLU A 139 0.35 9.45 -19.24
CA GLU A 139 -0.04 9.56 -20.64
C GLU A 139 1.13 9.83 -21.58
N GLY A 140 0.84 9.89 -22.88
CA GLY A 140 1.84 10.08 -23.92
C GLY A 140 2.63 8.79 -24.20
N LEU A 141 2.02 7.64 -23.93
CA LEU A 141 2.63 6.32 -24.10
C LEU A 141 2.25 5.71 -25.46
N PRO A 142 3.10 4.82 -26.04
CA PRO A 142 2.80 4.15 -27.31
C PRO A 142 1.45 3.41 -27.29
N ARG A 143 0.78 3.42 -28.45
CA ARG A 143 -0.58 2.84 -28.64
C ARG A 143 -0.58 1.64 -29.59
N ASP A 144 0.47 1.50 -30.36
CA ASP A 144 0.63 0.57 -31.48
C ASP A 144 1.32 -0.74 -31.09
N ARG A 145 1.79 -0.85 -29.85
CA ARG A 145 2.46 -2.02 -29.29
C ARG A 145 2.24 -2.11 -27.79
N GLY A 146 2.40 -3.32 -27.25
CA GLY A 146 2.46 -3.50 -25.80
C GLY A 146 3.80 -3.06 -25.23
N LEU A 147 3.77 -2.71 -23.95
CA LEU A 147 4.92 -2.26 -23.17
C LEU A 147 5.27 -3.32 -22.13
N GLN A 148 6.56 -3.67 -22.03
CA GLN A 148 6.99 -4.64 -21.03
C GLN A 148 6.89 -4.05 -19.63
N VAL A 149 6.36 -4.85 -18.71
CA VAL A 149 6.40 -4.58 -17.27
C VAL A 149 7.51 -5.46 -16.69
N ILE A 150 8.53 -4.84 -16.10
CA ILE A 150 9.69 -5.54 -15.55
C ILE A 150 9.87 -5.23 -14.06
N GLY A 151 10.19 -6.25 -13.27
CA GLY A 151 10.61 -6.10 -11.88
C GLY A 151 12.13 -6.02 -11.79
N VAL A 152 12.65 -5.04 -11.06
CA VAL A 152 14.09 -4.96 -10.75
C VAL A 152 14.29 -5.38 -9.32
N LEU A 153 15.07 -6.43 -9.06
CA LEU A 153 15.30 -6.92 -7.71
C LEU A 153 16.20 -5.99 -6.89
N MET A 154 15.98 -5.99 -5.57
CA MET A 154 16.97 -5.48 -4.63
C MET A 154 18.32 -6.20 -4.80
N PRO A 155 19.45 -5.52 -4.61
CA PRO A 155 20.75 -6.17 -4.62
C PRO A 155 20.85 -7.22 -3.50
N ALA A 156 21.91 -8.03 -3.54
CA ALA A 156 22.19 -8.97 -2.47
C ALA A 156 22.31 -8.24 -1.12
N GLY A 157 21.66 -8.76 -0.08
CA GLY A 157 21.60 -8.13 1.24
C GLY A 157 20.33 -8.51 2.01
N GLU A 158 20.01 -7.69 3.01
CA GLU A 158 18.87 -7.86 3.94
C GLU A 158 17.53 -8.06 3.23
N PHE A 159 17.29 -7.32 2.16
CA PHE A 159 16.03 -7.33 1.42
C PHE A 159 16.09 -8.10 0.09
N LYS A 160 17.07 -9.01 -0.05
CA LYS A 160 17.20 -9.87 -1.25
C LYS A 160 15.86 -10.54 -1.58
N GLY A 161 15.49 -10.53 -2.87
CA GLY A 161 14.25 -11.13 -3.37
C GLY A 161 13.05 -10.18 -3.42
N ARG A 162 13.11 -9.03 -2.73
CA ARG A 162 12.12 -7.95 -2.88
C ARG A 162 12.42 -7.09 -4.10
N TRP A 163 11.41 -6.40 -4.62
CA TRP A 163 11.56 -5.48 -5.74
C TRP A 163 12.22 -4.17 -5.30
N ARG A 164 13.27 -3.73 -5.98
CA ARG A 164 13.72 -2.33 -5.90
C ARG A 164 12.70 -1.42 -6.57
N SER A 165 12.25 -1.81 -7.76
CA SER A 165 11.26 -1.08 -8.55
C SER A 165 10.49 -2.02 -9.47
N ILE A 166 9.35 -1.56 -9.97
CA ILE A 166 8.66 -2.17 -11.11
C ILE A 166 8.50 -1.11 -12.18
N ASP A 167 8.93 -1.42 -13.40
CA ASP A 167 9.09 -0.47 -14.49
C ASP A 167 8.18 -0.88 -15.66
N VAL A 168 7.37 0.04 -16.19
CA VAL A 168 6.78 -0.05 -17.53
C VAL A 168 7.78 0.57 -18.51
N VAL A 169 8.36 -0.27 -19.37
CA VAL A 169 9.45 0.12 -20.29
C VAL A 169 8.85 0.62 -21.60
N VAL A 170 9.11 1.89 -21.91
CA VAL A 170 8.73 2.50 -23.19
C VAL A 170 9.86 2.30 -24.20
N ASP A 171 11.08 2.66 -23.82
CA ASP A 171 12.30 2.41 -24.60
C ASP A 171 13.34 1.74 -23.69
N GLY A 172 13.77 0.53 -24.06
CA GLY A 172 14.71 -0.28 -23.29
C GLY A 172 16.17 0.07 -23.53
N GLU A 173 16.47 0.76 -24.64
CA GLU A 173 17.83 1.09 -25.08
C GLU A 173 18.20 2.54 -24.72
N ALA A 174 17.21 3.42 -24.64
CA ALA A 174 17.43 4.82 -24.31
C ALA A 174 17.84 5.03 -22.83
N GLU A 175 18.84 5.89 -22.63
CA GLU A 175 19.28 6.28 -21.29
C GLU A 175 18.36 7.34 -20.70
N ALA A 176 17.89 7.11 -19.46
CA ALA A 176 17.13 8.10 -18.71
C ALA A 176 18.06 9.16 -18.10
N VAL A 177 17.93 10.42 -18.52
CA VAL A 177 18.74 11.56 -18.02
C VAL A 177 17.99 12.48 -17.07
N ARG A 178 16.65 12.41 -17.07
CA ARG A 178 15.77 13.19 -16.20
C ARG A 178 14.62 12.33 -15.70
N SER A 179 14.12 12.63 -14.51
CA SER A 179 12.86 12.09 -14.01
C SER A 179 12.03 13.15 -13.30
N GLU A 180 10.74 12.88 -13.19
CA GLU A 180 9.81 13.55 -12.30
C GLU A 180 9.04 12.50 -11.51
N GLN A 181 8.48 12.88 -10.36
CA GLN A 181 7.88 11.95 -9.42
C GLN A 181 6.62 12.54 -8.80
N VAL A 182 5.64 11.66 -8.54
CA VAL A 182 4.44 11.96 -7.74
C VAL A 182 4.39 11.11 -6.48
N ALA A 183 3.58 11.54 -5.50
CA ALA A 183 3.51 10.92 -4.16
C ALA A 183 3.32 9.40 -4.20
N GLY A 184 2.48 8.90 -5.13
CA GLY A 184 2.43 7.49 -5.46
C GLY A 184 1.05 6.86 -5.55
N VAL A 185 1.06 5.55 -5.75
CA VAL A 185 -0.11 4.68 -5.71
C VAL A 185 -0.30 4.12 -4.30
N MET A 186 -1.54 4.11 -3.81
CA MET A 186 -1.89 3.51 -2.52
C MET A 186 -2.22 2.02 -2.69
N VAL A 187 -1.65 1.20 -1.81
CA VAL A 187 -1.73 -0.26 -1.85
C VAL A 187 -2.12 -0.79 -0.47
N GLU A 188 -3.12 -1.67 -0.42
CA GLU A 188 -3.70 -2.27 0.80
C GLU A 188 -3.82 -3.81 0.72
N HIS A 189 -3.50 -4.39 -0.44
CA HIS A 189 -3.45 -5.83 -0.67
C HIS A 189 -2.08 -6.30 -1.16
N GLY A 190 -1.03 -5.48 -0.97
CA GLY A 190 0.33 -5.77 -1.40
C GLY A 190 0.51 -5.98 -2.92
N GLN A 191 -0.42 -5.50 -3.74
CA GLN A 191 -0.46 -5.76 -5.19
C GLN A 191 -0.49 -4.47 -6.01
N LEU A 192 -0.05 -4.57 -7.27
CA LEU A 192 -0.14 -3.53 -8.28
C LEU A 192 -0.77 -4.10 -9.55
N LEU A 193 -1.62 -3.30 -10.19
CA LEU A 193 -2.20 -3.57 -11.50
C LEU A 193 -1.85 -2.42 -12.45
N PHE A 194 -1.25 -2.77 -13.58
CA PHE A 194 -0.92 -1.90 -14.70
C PHE A 194 -1.92 -2.17 -15.82
N SER A 195 -2.74 -1.18 -16.16
CA SER A 195 -3.79 -1.31 -17.17
C SER A 195 -3.92 -0.04 -17.99
N GLY A 196 -4.35 -0.17 -19.25
CA GLY A 196 -4.91 0.96 -19.99
C GLY A 196 -6.11 1.56 -19.24
N LEU A 197 -6.27 2.88 -19.30
CA LEU A 197 -7.34 3.60 -18.58
C LEU A 197 -8.74 3.12 -19.01
N GLY A 198 -9.00 3.00 -20.32
CA GLY A 198 -10.28 2.52 -20.85
C GLY A 198 -10.54 1.04 -20.56
N PRO A 199 -9.60 0.13 -20.90
CA PRO A 199 -9.71 -1.30 -20.59
C PRO A 199 -10.07 -1.60 -19.12
N LEU A 200 -9.55 -0.82 -18.19
CA LEU A 200 -9.84 -0.98 -16.76
C LEU A 200 -11.33 -0.86 -16.41
N GLY A 201 -12.14 -0.18 -17.23
CA GLY A 201 -13.60 -0.14 -17.07
C GLY A 201 -14.28 -1.52 -17.09
N ARG A 202 -13.60 -2.55 -17.61
CA ARG A 202 -14.06 -3.95 -17.59
C ARG A 202 -13.57 -4.75 -16.38
N PHE A 203 -12.70 -4.20 -15.53
CA PHE A 203 -12.23 -4.90 -14.35
C PHE A 203 -13.37 -5.07 -13.33
N ARG A 204 -13.57 -6.30 -12.87
CA ARG A 204 -14.54 -6.66 -11.83
C ARG A 204 -13.84 -7.41 -10.70
N MET A 205 -14.21 -7.05 -9.48
CA MET A 205 -13.84 -7.78 -8.28
C MET A 205 -15.07 -7.97 -7.39
N TRP A 206 -15.15 -9.09 -6.69
CA TRP A 206 -16.32 -9.55 -5.90
C TRP A 206 -17.63 -9.78 -6.68
N GLU A 207 -17.70 -9.35 -7.93
CA GLU A 207 -18.81 -9.62 -8.85
C GLU A 207 -18.40 -10.69 -9.86
N SER A 208 -19.13 -11.82 -9.87
CA SER A 208 -18.86 -12.90 -10.82
C SER A 208 -19.17 -12.46 -12.26
N LEU A 209 -18.28 -12.79 -13.19
CA LEU A 209 -18.45 -12.47 -14.61
C LEU A 209 -19.43 -13.41 -15.31
N ASP A 210 -19.71 -14.57 -14.72
CA ASP A 210 -20.44 -15.67 -15.35
C ASP A 210 -21.42 -16.35 -14.38
N GLY A 211 -21.68 -15.73 -13.23
CA GLY A 211 -22.61 -16.22 -12.22
C GLY A 211 -22.08 -17.39 -11.38
N LEU A 212 -20.82 -17.81 -11.54
CA LEU A 212 -20.23 -18.85 -10.68
C LEU A 212 -19.16 -18.31 -9.71
N ALA A 213 -18.89 -19.10 -8.67
CA ALA A 213 -17.90 -18.83 -7.65
C ALA A 213 -17.34 -20.14 -7.06
N ASP A 214 -16.12 -20.06 -6.54
CA ASP A 214 -15.58 -21.09 -5.67
C ASP A 214 -15.85 -20.71 -4.22
N TYR A 215 -16.12 -21.71 -3.39
CA TYR A 215 -16.16 -21.56 -1.94
C TYR A 215 -15.17 -22.54 -1.33
N VAL A 216 -14.11 -21.99 -0.75
CA VAL A 216 -12.97 -22.77 -0.29
C VAL A 216 -12.69 -22.54 1.19
N PHE A 217 -12.00 -23.50 1.77
CA PHE A 217 -11.58 -23.46 3.17
C PHE A 217 -10.25 -24.19 3.35
N PHE A 218 -9.53 -23.79 4.38
CA PHE A 218 -8.17 -24.24 4.68
C PHE A 218 -7.89 -24.14 6.17
N GLY A 219 -6.85 -24.82 6.64
CA GLY A 219 -6.47 -24.81 8.06
C GLY A 219 -6.25 -26.20 8.62
N LYS A 220 -5.98 -26.27 9.92
CA LYS A 220 -5.57 -27.51 10.61
C LYS A 220 -6.68 -28.57 10.55
N ASP A 221 -7.93 -28.17 10.75
CA ASP A 221 -9.08 -29.08 10.81
C ASP A 221 -9.78 -29.25 9.44
N ALA A 222 -9.32 -28.53 8.41
CA ALA A 222 -9.93 -28.54 7.08
C ALA A 222 -9.92 -29.92 6.38
N PRO A 223 -8.86 -30.76 6.45
CA PRO A 223 -8.87 -32.06 5.78
C PRO A 223 -9.95 -33.02 6.31
N ALA A 224 -10.15 -33.05 7.63
CA ALA A 224 -11.18 -33.89 8.25
C ALA A 224 -12.58 -33.41 7.86
N LEU A 225 -12.79 -32.08 7.93
CA LEU A 225 -14.05 -31.44 7.58
C LEU A 225 -14.39 -31.62 6.09
N ALA A 226 -13.40 -31.56 5.20
CA ALA A 226 -13.58 -31.81 3.78
C ALA A 226 -14.07 -33.23 3.49
N LYS A 227 -13.51 -34.23 4.18
CA LYS A 227 -13.96 -35.63 4.06
C LYS A 227 -15.41 -35.81 4.52
N GLU A 228 -15.79 -35.19 5.64
CA GLU A 228 -17.14 -35.28 6.19
C GLU A 228 -18.18 -34.60 5.29
N LEU A 229 -17.83 -33.44 4.72
CA LEU A 229 -18.74 -32.63 3.89
C LEU A 229 -18.73 -33.03 2.41
N GLY A 230 -17.88 -33.98 2.01
CA GLY A 230 -17.68 -34.36 0.61
C GLY A 230 -17.12 -33.22 -0.24
N ALA A 231 -16.29 -32.35 0.34
CA ALA A 231 -15.60 -31.29 -0.39
C ALA A 231 -14.37 -31.84 -1.12
N SER A 232 -14.01 -31.20 -2.25
CA SER A 232 -12.86 -31.60 -3.04
C SER A 232 -11.55 -31.09 -2.42
N ASP A 233 -10.47 -31.85 -2.56
CA ASP A 233 -9.11 -31.35 -2.36
C ASP A 233 -8.71 -30.53 -3.60
N LEU A 234 -8.40 -29.25 -3.38
CA LEU A 234 -8.04 -28.31 -4.44
C LEU A 234 -6.52 -28.10 -4.51
N GLY A 235 -5.75 -28.88 -3.73
CA GLY A 235 -4.31 -28.79 -3.62
C GLY A 235 -3.84 -27.73 -2.63
N ARG A 236 -2.54 -27.81 -2.27
CA ARG A 236 -1.85 -26.86 -1.37
C ARG A 236 -2.59 -26.61 -0.03
N GLY A 237 -3.23 -27.65 0.52
CA GLY A 237 -3.96 -27.58 1.79
C GLY A 237 -5.28 -26.80 1.72
N THR A 238 -5.81 -26.57 0.52
CA THR A 238 -7.11 -25.92 0.29
C THR A 238 -8.14 -26.96 -0.14
N PHE A 239 -9.33 -26.88 0.45
CA PHE A 239 -10.47 -27.74 0.15
C PHE A 239 -11.67 -26.90 -0.23
N GLY A 240 -12.66 -27.45 -0.93
CA GLY A 240 -13.87 -26.71 -1.22
C GLY A 240 -14.69 -27.23 -2.38
N TRP A 241 -15.54 -26.34 -2.88
CA TRP A 241 -16.39 -26.56 -4.03
C TRP A 241 -16.10 -25.48 -5.06
N LYS A 242 -15.84 -25.90 -6.30
CA LYS A 242 -15.57 -25.02 -7.42
C LYS A 242 -16.82 -24.83 -8.28
N ASP A 243 -16.86 -23.72 -9.01
CA ASP A 243 -17.86 -23.44 -10.04
C ASP A 243 -19.31 -23.56 -9.56
N LEU A 244 -19.57 -23.19 -8.30
CA LEU A 244 -20.92 -23.13 -7.74
C LEU A 244 -21.66 -21.92 -8.32
N PRO A 245 -22.95 -22.05 -8.68
CA PRO A 245 -23.80 -20.87 -8.90
C PRO A 245 -23.77 -19.98 -7.66
N VAL A 246 -23.56 -18.67 -7.83
CA VAL A 246 -23.36 -17.71 -6.73
C VAL A 246 -24.51 -17.77 -5.72
N GLU A 247 -25.74 -17.90 -6.22
CA GLU A 247 -26.94 -18.02 -5.39
C GLU A 247 -27.00 -19.30 -4.55
N GLN A 248 -26.28 -20.35 -4.95
CA GLN A 248 -26.23 -21.64 -4.25
C GLN A 248 -25.03 -21.76 -3.30
N VAL A 249 -24.09 -20.82 -3.32
CA VAL A 249 -22.92 -20.84 -2.41
C VAL A 249 -23.34 -20.88 -0.95
N GLY A 250 -24.42 -20.18 -0.60
CA GLY A 250 -24.98 -20.15 0.76
C GLY A 250 -25.37 -21.53 1.30
N GLU A 251 -25.74 -22.46 0.43
CA GLU A 251 -26.09 -23.84 0.79
C GLU A 251 -24.88 -24.63 1.33
N LYS A 252 -23.66 -24.28 0.89
CA LYS A 252 -22.40 -24.86 1.39
C LYS A 252 -21.79 -24.01 2.50
N ALA A 253 -21.83 -22.69 2.35
CA ALA A 253 -21.16 -21.74 3.23
C ALA A 253 -21.78 -21.68 4.62
N THR A 254 -23.12 -21.60 4.70
CA THR A 254 -23.82 -21.39 5.97
C THR A 254 -23.63 -22.55 6.94
N PRO A 255 -23.82 -23.82 6.54
CA PRO A 255 -23.60 -24.95 7.44
C PRO A 255 -22.13 -25.09 7.86
N LEU A 256 -21.19 -24.80 6.94
CA LEU A 256 -19.76 -24.84 7.23
C LEU A 256 -19.38 -23.82 8.32
N GLN A 257 -19.78 -22.56 8.14
CA GLN A 257 -19.47 -21.49 9.11
C GLN A 257 -20.08 -21.78 10.48
N ALA A 258 -21.36 -22.19 10.53
CA ALA A 258 -22.01 -22.56 11.78
C ALA A 258 -21.29 -23.71 12.51
N ARG A 259 -20.74 -24.67 11.76
CA ARG A 259 -19.95 -25.77 12.34
C ARG A 259 -18.60 -25.31 12.87
N ILE A 260 -17.89 -24.46 12.12
CA ILE A 260 -16.61 -23.88 12.55
C ILE A 260 -16.76 -23.15 13.87
N GLU A 261 -17.79 -22.30 14.00
CA GLU A 261 -18.06 -21.53 15.21
C GLU A 261 -18.46 -22.43 16.39
N LYS A 262 -19.39 -23.36 16.15
CA LYS A 262 -19.91 -24.26 17.20
C LYS A 262 -18.82 -25.14 17.82
N ASP A 263 -17.91 -25.64 16.99
CA ASP A 263 -16.91 -26.63 17.39
C ASP A 263 -15.53 -25.99 17.66
N GLY A 264 -15.38 -24.68 17.44
CA GLY A 264 -14.10 -23.98 17.63
C GLY A 264 -13.00 -24.46 16.68
N LEU A 265 -13.35 -24.81 15.44
CA LEU A 265 -12.41 -25.39 14.48
C LEU A 265 -11.42 -24.35 13.97
N ALA A 266 -10.16 -24.76 13.81
CA ALA A 266 -9.11 -23.95 13.20
C ALA A 266 -9.20 -24.03 11.66
N VAL A 267 -10.27 -23.45 11.11
CA VAL A 267 -10.57 -23.40 9.67
C VAL A 267 -10.83 -21.95 9.25
N GLY A 268 -10.10 -21.49 8.23
CA GLY A 268 -10.40 -20.27 7.48
C GLY A 268 -11.27 -20.60 6.25
N VAL A 269 -12.13 -19.66 5.85
CA VAL A 269 -12.99 -19.78 4.67
C VAL A 269 -12.77 -18.60 3.74
N ASP A 270 -13.00 -18.81 2.45
CA ASP A 270 -12.79 -17.82 1.41
C ASP A 270 -13.79 -18.01 0.27
N TYR A 271 -14.48 -16.92 -0.08
CA TYR A 271 -15.44 -16.86 -1.19
C TYR A 271 -14.79 -16.20 -2.39
N ARG A 272 -14.67 -16.94 -3.49
CA ARG A 272 -13.94 -16.53 -4.68
C ARG A 272 -14.87 -16.48 -5.89
N PRO A 273 -15.58 -15.36 -6.12
CA PRO A 273 -16.37 -15.21 -7.33
C PRO A 273 -15.45 -15.24 -8.55
N ARG A 274 -15.91 -15.83 -9.66
CA ARG A 274 -15.14 -15.88 -10.92
C ARG A 274 -15.10 -14.49 -11.58
N CYS A 275 -14.30 -13.62 -10.99
CA CYS A 275 -14.08 -12.23 -11.35
C CYS A 275 -12.64 -12.00 -11.82
N ASN A 276 -12.31 -10.80 -12.31
CA ASN A 276 -10.96 -10.51 -12.79
C ASN A 276 -9.91 -10.57 -11.67
N LEU A 277 -10.24 -10.09 -10.46
CA LEU A 277 -9.34 -10.14 -9.32
C LEU A 277 -8.99 -11.59 -8.93
N GLU A 278 -9.97 -12.48 -8.84
CA GLU A 278 -9.70 -13.87 -8.47
C GLU A 278 -8.95 -14.64 -9.56
N ARG A 279 -9.21 -14.33 -10.84
CA ARG A 279 -8.40 -14.84 -11.96
C ARG A 279 -6.96 -14.36 -11.86
N LEU A 280 -6.74 -13.09 -11.54
CA LEU A 280 -5.40 -12.54 -11.32
C LEU A 280 -4.70 -13.21 -10.13
N ASN A 281 -5.38 -13.28 -8.98
CA ASN A 281 -4.85 -13.92 -7.76
C ASN A 281 -4.50 -15.40 -7.98
N ALA A 282 -5.26 -16.11 -8.81
CA ALA A 282 -4.93 -17.49 -9.18
C ALA A 282 -3.60 -17.56 -9.94
N GLN A 283 -3.40 -16.70 -10.93
CA GLN A 283 -2.14 -16.64 -11.68
C GLN A 283 -0.95 -16.25 -10.80
N LEU A 284 -1.12 -15.26 -9.90
CA LEU A 284 -0.06 -14.85 -8.96
C LEU A 284 0.40 -16.02 -8.06
N ARG A 285 -0.54 -16.83 -7.56
CA ARG A 285 -0.22 -18.02 -6.73
C ARG A 285 0.53 -19.11 -7.48
N GLU A 286 0.36 -19.19 -8.79
CA GLU A 286 1.01 -20.17 -9.67
C GLU A 286 2.35 -19.68 -10.21
N SER A 287 2.55 -18.36 -10.22
CA SER A 287 3.74 -17.69 -10.74
C SER A 287 4.86 -17.63 -9.70
N GLU A 288 6.06 -18.11 -10.05
CA GLU A 288 7.27 -17.91 -9.23
C GLU A 288 7.59 -16.43 -9.03
N GLU A 289 7.23 -15.60 -10.01
CA GLU A 289 7.51 -14.16 -9.98
C GLU A 289 6.40 -13.34 -9.34
N ASP A 290 5.33 -13.97 -8.87
CA ASP A 290 4.18 -13.30 -8.25
C ASP A 290 3.57 -12.27 -9.22
N ALA A 291 3.36 -12.70 -10.47
CA ALA A 291 2.82 -11.89 -11.57
C ALA A 291 1.82 -12.66 -12.43
N GLY A 292 0.87 -11.95 -13.05
CA GLY A 292 -0.16 -12.48 -13.91
C GLY A 292 -0.66 -11.46 -14.93
N THR A 293 -1.29 -11.93 -15.99
CA THR A 293 -1.86 -11.11 -17.07
C THR A 293 -3.36 -11.35 -17.19
N LEU A 294 -4.11 -10.26 -17.28
CA LEU A 294 -5.53 -10.24 -17.62
C LEU A 294 -5.71 -9.67 -19.02
N VAL A 295 -6.79 -10.06 -19.70
CA VAL A 295 -7.27 -9.37 -20.89
C VAL A 295 -8.55 -8.65 -20.52
N LEU A 296 -8.54 -7.33 -20.63
CA LEU A 296 -9.66 -6.44 -20.31
C LEU A 296 -10.02 -5.68 -21.59
N ASP A 297 -11.25 -5.83 -22.08
CA ASP A 297 -11.70 -5.19 -23.34
C ASP A 297 -10.76 -5.44 -24.54
N GLY A 298 -10.12 -6.61 -24.58
CA GLY A 298 -9.17 -6.99 -25.63
C GLY A 298 -7.73 -6.49 -25.43
N ALA A 299 -7.46 -5.69 -24.38
CA ALA A 299 -6.12 -5.19 -24.04
C ALA A 299 -5.53 -5.96 -22.85
N ARG A 300 -4.22 -6.24 -22.90
CA ARG A 300 -3.52 -6.89 -21.78
C ARG A 300 -3.30 -5.91 -20.63
N ALA A 301 -3.58 -6.36 -19.42
CA ALA A 301 -3.24 -5.71 -18.16
C ALA A 301 -2.37 -6.65 -17.32
N VAL A 302 -1.37 -6.11 -16.62
CA VAL A 302 -0.41 -6.89 -15.84
C VAL A 302 -0.64 -6.61 -14.37
N GLY A 303 -0.84 -7.67 -13.56
CA GLY A 303 -0.87 -7.55 -12.11
C GLY A 303 0.28 -8.31 -11.47
N CYS A 304 0.78 -7.81 -10.34
CA CYS A 304 1.87 -8.45 -9.62
C CYS A 304 1.89 -8.04 -8.14
N GLY A 305 2.46 -8.89 -7.29
CA GLY A 305 2.77 -8.52 -5.91
C GLY A 305 3.94 -7.55 -5.84
N ASN A 306 3.82 -6.55 -4.96
CA ASN A 306 4.85 -5.53 -4.79
C ASN A 306 6.02 -6.01 -3.91
N ARG A 307 5.90 -7.15 -3.22
CA ARG A 307 6.90 -7.73 -2.31
C ARG A 307 7.36 -6.78 -1.19
N TRP A 308 6.58 -5.76 -0.85
CA TRP A 308 6.78 -4.84 0.28
C TRP A 308 5.57 -4.73 1.21
N GLY A 309 4.40 -5.23 0.80
CA GLY A 309 3.14 -5.10 1.55
C GLY A 309 2.48 -3.74 1.32
N ASP A 310 1.71 -3.29 2.30
CA ASP A 310 0.82 -2.13 2.13
C ASP A 310 1.53 -0.78 2.32
N GLY A 311 0.94 0.28 1.80
CA GLY A 311 1.42 1.65 1.90
C GLY A 311 1.29 2.43 0.59
N ILE A 312 1.95 3.59 0.53
CA ILE A 312 1.97 4.45 -0.64
C ILE A 312 3.35 4.34 -1.30
N PHE A 313 3.36 4.07 -2.60
CA PHE A 313 4.59 3.83 -3.37
C PHE A 313 4.74 4.89 -4.46
N PRO A 314 5.78 5.75 -4.38
CA PRO A 314 6.01 6.81 -5.36
C PRO A 314 6.08 6.27 -6.78
N VAL A 315 5.61 7.08 -7.73
CA VAL A 315 5.68 6.75 -9.15
C VAL A 315 6.44 7.85 -9.86
N SER A 316 7.40 7.45 -10.68
CA SER A 316 8.25 8.35 -11.45
C SER A 316 8.10 8.12 -12.95
N ARG A 317 8.23 9.20 -13.71
CA ARG A 317 8.32 9.19 -15.18
C ARG A 317 9.72 9.65 -15.58
N HIS A 318 10.38 8.85 -16.39
CA HIS A 318 11.75 9.06 -16.83
C HIS A 318 11.81 9.45 -18.29
N PHE A 319 12.77 10.33 -18.61
CA PHE A 319 12.96 10.91 -19.93
C PHE A 319 14.38 10.73 -20.44
N ASP A 320 14.52 10.59 -21.76
CA ASP A 320 15.80 10.72 -22.45
C ASP A 320 16.22 12.19 -22.64
N ALA A 321 17.35 12.40 -23.33
CA ALA A 321 17.90 13.72 -23.61
C ALA A 321 17.00 14.57 -24.52
N GLU A 322 16.17 13.94 -25.35
CA GLU A 322 15.20 14.60 -26.22
C GLU A 322 13.87 14.91 -25.50
N GLY A 323 13.74 14.51 -24.23
CA GLY A 323 12.53 14.74 -23.42
C GLY A 323 11.41 13.74 -23.71
N ARG A 324 11.68 12.62 -24.39
CA ARG A 324 10.71 11.55 -24.63
C ARG A 324 10.64 10.63 -23.42
N THR A 325 9.44 10.16 -23.09
CA THR A 325 9.26 9.19 -22.00
C THR A 325 9.91 7.86 -22.37
N VAL A 326 10.84 7.39 -21.56
CA VAL A 326 11.49 6.09 -21.73
C VAL A 326 10.96 5.04 -20.76
N ARG A 327 10.37 5.47 -19.63
CA ARG A 327 9.91 4.57 -18.57
C ARG A 327 8.94 5.24 -17.60
N ILE A 328 7.98 4.47 -17.12
CA ILE A 328 7.21 4.75 -15.89
C ILE A 328 7.67 3.75 -14.83
N ARG A 329 7.94 4.19 -13.60
CA ARG A 329 8.49 3.36 -12.54
C ARG A 329 7.71 3.52 -11.25
N VAL A 330 7.38 2.41 -10.61
CA VAL A 330 6.93 2.37 -9.21
C VAL A 330 8.14 2.11 -8.32
N GLU A 331 8.43 3.04 -7.41
CA GLU A 331 9.54 2.95 -6.47
C GLU A 331 9.12 2.14 -5.25
N LEU A 332 9.77 1.00 -5.02
CA LEU A 332 9.34 0.03 -4.02
C LEU A 332 10.34 -0.11 -2.88
N GLY A 333 11.62 -0.36 -3.21
CA GLY A 333 12.68 -0.62 -2.26
C GLY A 333 13.52 0.61 -1.88
N THR A 334 12.89 1.79 -1.80
CA THR A 334 13.58 3.03 -1.42
C THR A 334 14.24 2.92 -0.03
N GLU A 335 15.24 3.75 0.24
CA GLU A 335 15.89 3.77 1.56
C GLU A 335 14.89 4.07 2.69
N ASP A 336 13.92 4.96 2.43
CA ASP A 336 12.84 5.24 3.39
C ASP A 336 11.97 4.01 3.65
N ARG A 337 11.63 3.23 2.61
CA ARG A 337 10.86 1.99 2.79
C ARG A 337 11.67 0.96 3.56
N GLN A 338 12.95 0.80 3.24
CA GLN A 338 13.86 -0.09 3.96
C GLN A 338 13.97 0.31 5.44
N ARG A 339 14.15 1.61 5.73
CA ARG A 339 14.18 2.15 7.08
C ARG A 339 12.87 1.89 7.83
N LEU A 340 11.72 2.12 7.19
CA LEU A 340 10.41 1.82 7.76
C LEU A 340 10.27 0.34 8.14
N MET A 341 10.70 -0.57 7.26
CA MET A 341 10.68 -2.00 7.52
C MET A 341 11.60 -2.40 8.68
N ARG A 342 12.81 -1.85 8.75
CA ARG A 342 13.74 -2.06 9.87
C ARG A 342 13.14 -1.59 11.19
N ARG A 343 12.53 -0.40 11.20
CA ARG A 343 11.85 0.14 12.39
C ARG A 343 10.67 -0.73 12.81
N PHE A 344 9.84 -1.17 11.86
CA PHE A 344 8.73 -2.08 12.16
C PHE A 344 9.23 -3.36 12.81
N GLN A 345 10.27 -3.99 12.25
CA GLN A 345 10.86 -5.21 12.82
C GLN A 345 11.49 -4.94 14.20
N LEU A 346 12.23 -3.84 14.34
CA LEU A 346 12.86 -3.46 15.60
C LEU A 346 11.82 -3.31 16.72
N ARG A 347 10.67 -2.67 16.43
CA ARG A 347 9.59 -2.50 17.41
C ARG A 347 9.01 -3.83 17.92
N GLN A 348 9.10 -4.91 17.16
CA GLN A 348 8.65 -6.24 17.60
C GLN A 348 9.68 -6.98 18.47
N ARG A 349 10.92 -6.48 18.54
CA ARG A 349 11.99 -7.08 19.33
C ARG A 349 11.89 -6.68 20.80
N ALA A 350 12.51 -7.50 21.64
CA ALA A 350 12.62 -7.33 23.08
C ALA A 350 13.64 -6.25 23.46
N ALA A 351 13.37 -5.55 24.56
CA ALA A 351 14.27 -4.63 25.24
C ALA A 351 14.34 -4.99 26.71
N ILE A 352 15.46 -4.65 27.35
CA ILE A 352 15.66 -4.79 28.79
C ILE A 352 15.16 -3.52 29.47
N VAL A 353 14.45 -3.69 30.57
CA VAL A 353 13.89 -2.57 31.35
C VAL A 353 14.07 -2.89 32.82
N THR A 354 14.33 -1.88 33.65
CA THR A 354 14.30 -2.04 35.10
C THR A 354 12.87 -2.13 35.61
N ARG A 355 12.64 -2.92 36.67
CA ARG A 355 11.31 -3.03 37.27
C ARG A 355 10.78 -1.70 37.82
N ALA A 356 11.65 -0.78 38.22
CA ALA A 356 11.26 0.56 38.64
C ALA A 356 10.36 1.28 37.62
N ILE A 357 10.60 1.07 36.32
CA ILE A 357 9.77 1.66 35.25
C ILE A 357 8.39 1.00 35.14
N LEU A 358 8.32 -0.33 35.30
CA LEU A 358 7.09 -1.09 35.06
C LEU A 358 6.20 -1.20 36.31
N ASP A 359 6.81 -1.53 37.44
CA ASP A 359 6.14 -1.87 38.70
C ASP A 359 5.90 -0.61 39.54
N ASP A 360 6.91 0.28 39.64
CA ASP A 360 6.83 1.51 40.45
C ASP A 360 6.35 2.73 39.66
N GLY A 361 6.29 2.62 38.33
CA GLY A 361 5.79 3.67 37.45
C GLY A 361 6.76 4.83 37.21
N GLU A 362 8.05 4.65 37.52
CA GLU A 362 9.07 5.66 37.26
C GLU A 362 9.20 5.94 35.74
N PRO A 363 9.47 7.20 35.34
CA PRO A 363 9.70 7.52 33.95
C PRO A 363 11.04 6.94 33.48
N ILE A 364 11.11 6.61 32.18
CA ILE A 364 12.37 6.27 31.54
C ILE A 364 13.24 7.53 31.50
N ARG A 365 14.39 7.50 32.18
CA ARG A 365 15.35 8.62 32.22
C ARG A 365 16.60 8.34 31.42
N PHE A 366 16.97 7.07 31.24
CA PHE A 366 18.14 6.67 30.46
C PHE A 366 17.79 5.58 29.45
N ALA A 367 18.41 5.66 28.28
CA ALA A 367 18.27 4.68 27.21
C ALA A 367 19.64 4.36 26.62
N GLU A 368 20.02 3.08 26.64
CA GLU A 368 21.30 2.61 26.12
C GLU A 368 21.06 1.62 24.97
N ARG A 369 21.81 1.78 23.88
CA ARG A 369 21.82 0.85 22.76
C ARG A 369 23.04 -0.07 22.83
N MET A 370 22.87 -1.24 23.41
CA MET A 370 23.87 -2.29 23.47
C MET A 370 23.89 -3.16 22.20
N LYS A 371 24.91 -4.00 22.08
CA LYS A 371 24.98 -5.03 21.03
C LYS A 371 23.89 -6.09 21.29
N PRO A 372 22.97 -6.35 20.34
CA PRO A 372 21.95 -7.37 20.52
C PRO A 372 22.57 -8.76 20.77
N HIS A 373 22.03 -9.48 21.75
CA HIS A 373 22.45 -10.84 22.08
C HIS A 373 21.85 -11.89 21.14
N SER A 374 20.70 -11.62 20.54
CA SER A 374 20.01 -12.50 19.59
C SER A 374 19.20 -11.72 18.56
N ALA A 375 18.61 -12.41 17.58
CA ALA A 375 17.75 -11.77 16.57
C ALA A 375 16.46 -11.17 17.16
N GLN A 376 15.99 -11.68 18.31
CA GLN A 376 14.82 -11.15 19.01
C GLN A 376 15.16 -10.04 20.00
N ASP A 377 16.44 -9.83 20.28
CA ASP A 377 16.92 -8.73 21.09
C ASP A 377 17.06 -7.47 20.22
N SER A 378 16.51 -6.36 20.69
CA SER A 378 16.63 -5.06 20.02
C SER A 378 18.00 -4.40 20.29
N GLY A 379 18.67 -4.82 21.37
CA GLY A 379 19.83 -4.17 21.95
C GLY A 379 19.49 -2.96 22.82
N TRP A 380 18.22 -2.59 22.98
CA TRP A 380 17.86 -1.47 23.85
C TRP A 380 17.72 -1.89 25.31
N ALA A 381 18.29 -1.09 26.20
CA ALA A 381 18.08 -1.14 27.65
C ALA A 381 17.57 0.22 28.15
N PHE A 382 16.65 0.20 29.11
CA PHE A 382 16.03 1.41 29.67
C PHE A 382 16.01 1.36 31.19
N SER A 383 16.37 2.47 31.84
CA SER A 383 16.36 2.61 33.31
C SER A 383 15.74 3.93 33.76
N ALA A 384 15.31 3.96 35.02
CA ALA A 384 14.74 5.14 35.64
C ALA A 384 15.80 6.08 36.22
N GLY A 385 17.04 5.63 36.41
CA GLY A 385 18.11 6.41 37.02
C GLY A 385 18.03 6.51 38.55
N VAL A 386 17.16 5.72 39.17
CA VAL A 386 17.05 5.60 40.65
C VAL A 386 17.69 4.31 41.15
N GLU A 387 18.06 3.43 40.23
CA GLU A 387 18.70 2.15 40.48
C GLU A 387 20.17 2.36 40.88
N ASP A 388 20.58 1.76 41.99
CA ASP A 388 21.99 1.70 42.40
C ASP A 388 22.68 0.44 41.85
N ASP A 389 24.01 0.33 42.05
CA ASP A 389 24.80 -0.79 41.55
C ASP A 389 24.27 -2.14 42.08
N ALA A 390 23.86 -2.20 43.36
CA ALA A 390 23.31 -3.40 43.97
C ALA A 390 21.97 -3.82 43.34
N TYR A 391 21.13 -2.86 42.96
CA TYR A 391 19.90 -3.10 42.23
C TYR A 391 20.18 -3.68 40.84
N MET A 392 21.14 -3.10 40.11
CA MET A 392 21.47 -3.48 38.74
C MET A 392 22.16 -4.85 38.65
N ASP A 393 22.86 -5.27 39.70
CA ASP A 393 23.49 -6.61 39.79
C ASP A 393 22.48 -7.76 40.02
N GLU A 394 21.26 -7.46 40.48
CA GLU A 394 20.22 -8.46 40.72
C GLU A 394 19.34 -8.66 39.47
N ALA A 395 19.56 -9.76 38.76
CA ALA A 395 18.89 -10.05 37.49
C ALA A 395 17.35 -10.08 37.59
N SER A 396 16.80 -10.42 38.77
CA SER A 396 15.34 -10.40 38.98
C SER A 396 14.74 -8.99 38.92
N ASN A 397 15.55 -7.94 39.06
CA ASN A 397 15.14 -6.53 38.90
C ASN A 397 15.07 -6.08 37.44
N LEU A 398 15.51 -6.91 36.50
CA LEU A 398 15.45 -6.65 35.07
C LEU A 398 14.33 -7.48 34.42
N VAL A 399 13.62 -6.87 33.47
CA VAL A 399 12.52 -7.50 32.77
C VAL A 399 12.64 -7.26 31.27
N VAL A 400 12.28 -8.29 30.52
CA VAL A 400 12.28 -8.25 29.05
C VAL A 400 10.87 -7.94 28.58
N VAL A 401 10.72 -6.85 27.83
CA VAL A 401 9.44 -6.45 27.22
C VAL A 401 9.64 -6.12 25.75
N SER A 402 8.56 -6.15 24.96
CA SER A 402 8.66 -5.69 23.57
C SER A 402 8.85 -4.17 23.51
N LEU A 403 9.67 -3.69 22.58
CA LEU A 403 9.81 -2.25 22.32
C LEU A 403 8.47 -1.60 21.98
N ARG A 404 7.60 -2.32 21.27
CA ARG A 404 6.24 -1.87 20.95
C ARG A 404 5.45 -1.53 22.21
N SER A 405 5.55 -2.34 23.26
CA SER A 405 4.88 -2.10 24.54
C SER A 405 5.40 -0.84 25.23
N LEU A 406 6.70 -0.58 25.15
CA LEU A 406 7.30 0.64 25.71
C LEU A 406 6.90 1.89 24.93
N LEU A 407 6.92 1.84 23.59
CA LEU A 407 6.51 2.95 22.73
C LEU A 407 5.04 3.33 22.90
N ALA A 408 4.18 2.39 23.29
CA ALA A 408 2.79 2.68 23.63
C ALA A 408 2.68 3.54 24.91
N ARG A 409 3.66 3.46 25.82
CA ARG A 409 3.74 4.23 27.08
C ARG A 409 4.58 5.50 26.95
N CYS A 410 5.65 5.49 26.16
CA CYS A 410 6.62 6.57 25.98
C CYS A 410 6.91 6.73 24.49
N LYS A 411 6.18 7.62 23.82
CA LYS A 411 6.26 7.83 22.36
C LYS A 411 7.56 8.54 21.96
N GLU A 412 8.17 9.27 22.88
CA GLU A 412 9.40 10.04 22.72
C GLU A 412 10.59 9.15 22.35
N LEU A 413 10.56 7.88 22.78
CA LEU A 413 11.56 6.88 22.41
C LEU A 413 11.66 6.65 20.90
N ASP A 414 10.59 6.92 20.15
CA ASP A 414 10.55 6.69 18.71
C ASP A 414 11.67 7.46 17.99
N ALA A 415 12.02 8.64 18.49
CA ALA A 415 13.05 9.51 17.92
C ALA A 415 14.46 8.91 17.97
N ILE A 416 14.75 8.04 18.94
CA ILE A 416 16.10 7.49 19.17
C ILE A 416 16.27 6.06 18.67
N LEU A 417 15.21 5.35 18.25
CA LEU A 417 15.27 3.91 17.93
C LEU A 417 16.31 3.51 16.87
N ASP A 418 16.60 4.41 15.93
CA ASP A 418 17.56 4.17 14.85
C ASP A 418 19.02 4.45 15.25
N ALA A 419 19.25 4.89 16.49
CA ALA A 419 20.58 5.17 17.00
C ALA A 419 21.48 3.91 16.95
N PRO A 420 22.77 4.07 16.59
CA PRO A 420 23.69 2.94 16.46
C PRO A 420 23.96 2.26 17.81
N VAL A 421 24.50 1.05 17.73
CA VAL A 421 25.05 0.37 18.92
C VAL A 421 26.16 1.22 19.54
N GLY A 422 26.14 1.34 20.86
CA GLY A 422 26.99 2.21 21.67
C GLY A 422 26.36 3.56 22.01
N SER A 423 25.18 3.90 21.47
CA SER A 423 24.52 5.16 21.82
C SER A 423 23.91 5.13 23.22
N VAL A 424 24.07 6.23 23.94
CA VAL A 424 23.49 6.48 25.27
C VAL A 424 22.70 7.78 25.19
N PHE A 425 21.52 7.79 25.82
CA PHE A 425 20.66 8.96 25.87
C PHE A 425 20.14 9.17 27.28
N ARG A 426 20.01 10.44 27.66
CA ARG A 426 19.31 10.88 28.86
C ARG A 426 18.06 11.68 28.49
N ARG A 427 17.01 11.54 29.29
CA ARG A 427 15.79 12.34 29.13
C ARG A 427 16.04 13.81 29.52
N GLU A 428 15.61 14.71 28.65
CA GLU A 428 15.53 16.16 28.89
C GLU A 428 14.15 16.67 28.44
N GLY A 429 13.35 17.15 29.39
CA GLY A 429 11.96 17.53 29.14
C GLY A 429 11.15 16.36 28.54
N GLU A 430 10.54 16.61 27.38
CA GLU A 430 9.76 15.63 26.62
C GLU A 430 10.60 14.92 25.53
N GLY A 431 11.93 14.91 25.65
CA GLY A 431 12.82 14.32 24.65
C GLY A 431 13.99 13.57 25.27
N PHE A 432 14.78 12.95 24.39
CA PHE A 432 16.03 12.27 24.73
C PHE A 432 17.18 12.95 24.00
N VAL A 433 18.23 13.29 24.73
CA VAL A 433 19.46 13.88 24.18
C VAL A 433 20.62 12.89 24.34
N PRO A 434 21.56 12.83 23.38
CA PRO A 434 22.76 12.02 23.53
C PRO A 434 23.55 12.44 24.77
N GLU A 435 24.10 11.46 25.49
CA GLU A 435 25.00 11.68 26.62
C GLU A 435 26.47 11.83 26.21
#